data_AF-A0A432FI29-F1
#
_entry.id   AF-A0A432FI29-F1
#
_cell.length_a   1.000
_cell.length_b   1.000
_cell.length_c   1.000
_cell.angle_alpha   90.00
_cell.angle_beta   90.00
_cell.angle_gamma   90.00
#
_symmetry.space_group_name_H-M   'P 1'
#
loop_
_entity.id
_entity.type
_entity.pdbx_description
1 polymer ?
#
loop_
_entity_poly.entity_id
_entity_poly.type
_entity_poly.pdbx_seq_one_letter_code
_entity_poly.pdbx_strand_id
1 'polypeptide(L)'
;MANKIKCSHILVQKQSEAIAILDKIRQGEKFGKLARELSIDSGSAKRDGNLGYFGRGKMVKEFETAAFNLEVGKISEPVKTQY
;
A
#
# COMPACT_ATOMS: atom_id res chain seq x y z
N MET A 1 -7.05 13.29 19.65
CA MET A 1 -7.02 11.81 19.58
C MET A 1 -6.13 11.41 18.41
N ALA A 2 -5.03 10.70 18.67
CA ALA A 2 -4.05 10.37 17.66
C ALA A 2 -4.55 9.18 16.81
N ASN A 3 -5.44 9.43 15.85
CA ASN A 3 -5.92 8.44 14.89
C ASN A 3 -4.83 8.16 13.84
N LYS A 4 -3.73 7.55 14.29
CA LYS A 4 -2.66 7.08 13.41
C LYS A 4 -2.95 5.63 13.02
N ILE A 5 -2.95 5.35 11.73
CA ILE A 5 -3.04 3.98 11.21
C ILE A 5 -1.66 3.50 10.80
N LYS A 6 -1.41 2.21 10.98
CA LYS A 6 -0.23 1.54 10.42
C LYS A 6 -0.67 0.84 9.15
N CYS A 7 -0.07 1.21 8.02
CA CYS A 7 -0.36 0.57 6.74
C CYS A 7 0.93 0.30 5.97
N SER A 8 0.85 -0.67 5.06
CA SER A 8 1.89 -0.94 4.08
C SER A 8 1.31 -0.71 2.69
N HIS A 9 2.13 -0.23 1.76
CA HIS A 9 1.72 0.03 0.39
C HIS A 9 2.73 -0.48 -0.62
N ILE A 10 2.24 -0.65 -1.84
CA ILE A 10 3.05 -0.97 -3.01
C ILE A 10 2.67 0.04 -4.08
N LEU A 11 3.55 1.00 -4.32
CA LEU A 11 3.40 1.96 -5.40
C LEU A 11 3.94 1.37 -6.70
N VAL A 12 3.17 1.47 -7.79
CA VAL A 12 3.54 1.04 -9.15
C VAL A 12 3.05 2.07 -10.17
N GLN A 13 3.65 2.10 -11.36
CA GLN A 13 3.30 3.07 -12.40
C GLN A 13 2.00 2.70 -13.13
N LYS A 14 1.73 1.40 -13.29
CA LYS A 14 0.57 0.94 -14.06
C LYS A 14 -0.43 0.22 -13.18
N GLN A 15 -1.72 0.47 -13.45
CA GLN A 15 -2.81 -0.26 -12.83
C GLN A 15 -2.72 -1.77 -13.07
N SER A 16 -2.26 -2.19 -14.25
CA SER A 16 -2.05 -3.61 -14.57
C SER A 16 -1.04 -4.29 -13.65
N GLU A 17 0.01 -3.57 -13.22
CA GLU A 17 0.99 -4.09 -12.27
C GLU A 17 0.35 -4.25 -10.88
N ALA A 18 -0.46 -3.27 -10.45
CA ALA A 18 -1.15 -3.34 -9.16
C ALA A 18 -2.12 -4.54 -9.11
N ILE A 19 -2.84 -4.81 -10.20
CA ILE A 19 -3.72 -5.97 -10.32
C ILE A 19 -2.91 -7.28 -10.27
N ALA A 20 -1.82 -7.37 -11.04
CA ALA A 20 -0.96 -8.56 -11.02
C ALA A 20 -0.38 -8.83 -9.62
N ILE A 21 0.00 -7.78 -8.88
CA ILE A 21 0.47 -7.88 -7.50
C ILE A 21 -0.64 -8.38 -6.58
N LEU A 22 -1.85 -7.82 -6.71
CA LEU A 22 -3.01 -8.24 -5.92
C LEU A 22 -3.31 -9.73 -6.13
N ASP A 23 -3.27 -10.21 -7.36
CA ASP A 23 -3.47 -11.63 -7.67
C ASP A 23 -2.38 -12.51 -7.07
N LYS A 24 -1.10 -12.08 -7.11
CA LYS A 24 -0.01 -12.80 -6.42
C LYS A 24 -0.23 -12.88 -4.92
N ILE A 25 -0.68 -11.78 -4.29
CA ILE A 25 -0.97 -11.80 -2.85
C ILE A 25 -2.13 -12.75 -2.55
N ARG A 26 -3.17 -12.78 -3.39
CA ARG A 26 -4.29 -13.73 -3.29
C ARG A 26 -3.84 -15.19 -3.47
N GLN A 27 -2.81 -15.44 -4.26
CA GLN A 27 -2.18 -16.76 -4.41
C GLN A 27 -1.31 -17.17 -3.22
N GLY A 28 -1.12 -16.28 -2.23
CA GLY A 28 -0.35 -16.56 -1.01
C GLY A 28 1.07 -15.98 -1.01
N GLU A 29 1.45 -15.16 -2.00
CA GLU A 29 2.73 -14.44 -1.95
C GLU A 29 2.75 -13.40 -0.83
N LYS A 30 3.93 -13.23 -0.21
CA LYS A 30 4.11 -12.26 0.86
C LYS A 30 4.10 -10.83 0.32
N PHE A 31 3.20 -10.00 0.84
CA PHE A 31 3.11 -8.56 0.50
C PHE A 31 4.47 -7.86 0.56
N GLY A 32 5.24 -8.10 1.63
CA GLY A 32 6.56 -7.49 1.82
C GLY A 32 7.58 -7.81 0.73
N LYS A 33 7.57 -9.06 0.25
CA LYS A 33 8.43 -9.50 -0.85
C LYS A 33 8.06 -8.75 -2.13
N LEU A 34 6.76 -8.71 -2.48
CA LEU A 34 6.28 -8.00 -3.65
C LEU A 34 6.53 -6.49 -3.55
N ALA A 35 6.42 -5.92 -2.35
CA ALA A 35 6.76 -4.52 -2.12
C ALA A 35 8.24 -4.23 -2.36
N ARG A 36 9.15 -5.11 -1.93
CA ARG A 36 10.59 -4.99 -2.20
C ARG A 36 10.93 -5.11 -3.68
N GLU A 37 10.28 -6.04 -4.38
CA GLU A 37 10.62 -6.39 -5.76
C GLU A 37 9.96 -5.47 -6.79
N LEU A 38 8.72 -5.05 -6.54
CA LEU A 38 7.88 -4.39 -7.55
C LEU A 38 7.52 -2.94 -7.18
N SER A 39 7.67 -2.53 -5.92
CA SER A 39 7.33 -1.16 -5.57
C SER A 39 8.36 -0.17 -6.09
N ILE A 40 7.89 0.87 -6.76
CA ILE A 40 8.72 2.01 -7.17
C ILE A 40 9.05 2.95 -6.01
N ASP A 41 8.32 2.86 -4.89
CA ASP A 41 8.64 3.60 -3.68
C ASP A 41 9.77 2.90 -2.90
N SER A 42 11.01 3.22 -3.28
CA SER A 42 12.21 2.68 -2.64
C SER A 42 12.28 2.88 -1.12
N GLY A 43 11.61 3.90 -0.58
CA GLY A 43 11.61 4.22 0.85
C GLY A 43 10.76 3.27 1.69
N SER A 44 9.61 2.83 1.17
CA SER A 44 8.78 1.81 1.81
C SER A 44 9.16 0.39 1.35
N ALA A 45 9.61 0.21 0.10
CA ALA A 45 10.03 -1.08 -0.45
C ALA A 45 11.07 -1.76 0.45
N LYS A 46 12.11 -1.04 0.88
CA LYS A 46 13.14 -1.56 1.81
C LYS A 46 12.58 -2.04 3.16
N ARG A 47 11.40 -1.57 3.53
CA ARG A 47 10.66 -1.90 4.75
C ARG A 47 9.46 -2.80 4.47
N ASP A 48 9.51 -3.61 3.41
CA ASP A 48 8.41 -4.51 3.05
C ASP A 48 7.09 -3.76 2.72
N GLY A 49 7.21 -2.55 2.16
CA GLY A 49 6.10 -1.65 1.89
C GLY A 49 5.58 -0.90 3.11
N ASN A 50 6.14 -1.12 4.30
CA ASN A 50 5.65 -0.54 5.55
C ASN A 50 5.93 0.97 5.64
N LEU A 51 4.86 1.76 5.71
CA LEU A 51 4.91 3.20 5.89
C LEU A 51 5.01 3.62 7.37
N GLY A 52 4.79 2.68 8.29
CA GLY A 52 4.70 2.95 9.72
C GLY A 52 3.36 3.61 10.09
N TYR A 53 3.35 4.29 11.24
CA TYR A 53 2.16 4.97 11.74
C TYR A 53 2.06 6.38 11.12
N PHE A 54 1.01 6.61 10.34
CA PHE A 54 0.70 7.94 9.82
C PHE A 54 -0.71 8.37 10.22
N GLY A 55 -0.89 9.67 10.43
CA GLY A 55 -2.18 10.28 10.70
C GLY A 55 -2.78 10.91 9.44
N ARG A 56 -3.99 11.44 9.57
CA ARG A 56 -4.64 12.19 8.49
C ARG A 56 -3.83 13.43 8.08
N GLY A 57 -3.83 13.76 6.78
CA GLY A 57 -3.08 14.85 6.17
C GLY A 57 -1.59 14.56 5.94
N LYS A 58 -1.13 13.31 6.13
CA LYS A 58 0.28 12.92 5.88
C LYS A 58 0.49 12.25 4.52
N MET A 59 -0.57 11.71 3.94
CA MET A 59 -0.55 11.05 2.63
C MET A 59 -1.53 11.74 1.68
N VAL A 60 -1.46 11.40 0.39
CA VAL A 60 -2.44 11.87 -0.60
C VAL A 60 -3.84 11.40 -0.23
N LYS A 61 -4.85 12.22 -0.55
CA LYS A 61 -6.22 12.06 -0.05
C LYS A 61 -6.85 10.73 -0.48
N GLU A 62 -6.57 10.29 -1.70
CA GLU A 62 -7.08 9.05 -2.28
C GLU A 62 -6.53 7.84 -1.50
N PHE A 63 -5.22 7.83 -1.27
CA PHE A 63 -4.54 6.79 -0.51
C PHE A 63 -5.00 6.78 0.96
N GLU A 64 -5.06 7.94 1.58
CA GLU A 64 -5.52 8.08 2.96
C GLU A 64 -6.95 7.55 3.11
N THR A 65 -7.86 7.96 2.23
CA THR A 65 -9.26 7.53 2.28
C THR A 65 -9.36 6.01 2.15
N ALA A 66 -8.61 5.42 1.22
CA ALA A 66 -8.57 3.97 1.06
C ALA A 66 -7.99 3.26 2.30
N ALA A 67 -6.86 3.74 2.84
CA ALA A 67 -6.19 3.13 3.98
C ALA A 67 -7.01 3.25 5.29
N PHE A 68 -7.72 4.36 5.49
CA PHE A 68 -8.60 4.55 6.66
C PHE A 68 -9.93 3.79 6.54
N ASN A 69 -10.43 3.57 5.33
CA ASN A 69 -11.65 2.77 5.10
C ASN A 69 -11.36 1.26 5.07
N LEU A 70 -10.10 0.85 4.93
CA LEU A 70 -9.72 -0.55 4.89
C LEU A 70 -9.78 -1.17 6.28
N GLU A 71 -10.38 -2.35 6.38
CA GLU A 71 -10.37 -3.12 7.62
C GLU A 71 -8.97 -3.64 7.94
N VAL A 72 -8.66 -3.77 9.23
CA VAL A 72 -7.37 -4.27 9.68
C VAL A 72 -7.13 -5.68 9.15
N GLY A 73 -6.01 -5.88 8.46
CA GLY A 73 -5.62 -7.16 7.88
C GLY A 73 -6.22 -7.44 6.50
N LYS A 74 -7.04 -6.54 5.94
CA LYS A 74 -7.47 -6.61 4.54
C LYS A 74 -6.47 -5.90 3.63
N ILE A 75 -6.60 -6.20 2.34
CA ILE A 75 -5.84 -5.58 1.25
C ILE A 75 -6.83 -4.79 0.40
N SER A 76 -6.50 -3.55 0.08
CA SER A 76 -7.36 -2.71 -0.76
C SER A 76 -7.27 -3.12 -2.23
N GLU A 77 -8.24 -2.69 -3.02
CA GLU A 77 -8.09 -2.65 -4.46
C GLU A 77 -7.03 -1.60 -4.88
N PRO A 78 -6.55 -1.64 -6.14
CA PRO A 78 -5.62 -0.64 -6.65
C PRO A 78 -6.17 0.78 -6.50
N VAL A 79 -5.46 1.61 -5.75
CA VAL A 79 -5.84 3.00 -5.50
C VAL A 79 -5.08 3.88 -6.50
N LYS A 80 -5.81 4.54 -7.40
CA LYS A 80 -5.21 5.53 -8.28
C LYS A 80 -4.88 6.79 -7.48
N THR A 81 -3.63 7.23 -7.57
CA THR A 81 -3.16 8.49 -6.96
C THR A 81 -2.58 9.40 -8.04
N GLN A 82 -2.09 10.57 -7.64
CA GLN A 82 -1.44 11.53 -8.54
C GLN A 82 -0.02 11.14 -8.99
N TYR A 83 0.52 10.03 -8.47
CA TYR A 83 1.86 9.51 -8.77
C TYR A 83 1.83 8.42 -9.83
#